data_AF-A0A3P9P3N6-F1
#
_entry.id   AF-A0A3P9P3N6-F1
#
_cell.length_a   1.000
_cell.length_b   1.000
_cell.length_c   1.000
_cell.angle_alpha   90.00
_cell.angle_beta   90.00
_cell.angle_gamma   90.00
#
_symmetry.space_group_name_H-M   'P 1'
#
loop_
_entity.id
_entity.type
_entity.pdbx_description
1 polymer ?
#
loop_
_entity_poly.entity_id
_entity_poly.type
_entity_poly.pdbx_seq_one_letter_code
_entity_poly.pdbx_strand_id
1 'polypeptide(L)'
;MASNIPQSEAECTCPVCCDIFTDPVLLLCGHSFCQHCLQEWWRQSSLRTCPVCKEMFHMTHPPRNLALRNLSDSLRQERSKRAGSKEICLLHGEKLKLFCQDDQQSICVICRDSKTHTKHKCVPINEAAKEYRIKIQINVSSLKTKQGVFEKQKTNWENMATLIKLQAQQTEKTIRGEFQKLYHFLRKEEAGRIDACRREAKLKSDAMNVRIINLTAEISELKEKIKTMEDQIRAEDLSFILCAKSTLERSLCKLQEPKTPEGCLIDVGQHVGNLQFSILQKMAGIVTYTPVFLDPNTCDSSLTVSENLTSSTKSDKNHPSYSNPERMSGRNLLGYQGFNSGM
;
A
#
# COMPACT_ATOMS: atom_id res chain seq x y z
N MET A 1 -41.51 14.19 19.37
CA MET A 1 -42.26 14.21 20.64
C MET A 1 -41.23 14.39 21.74
N ALA A 2 -41.06 15.61 22.26
CA ALA A 2 -40.21 15.83 23.42
C ALA A 2 -40.90 15.14 24.60
N SER A 3 -40.29 14.07 25.09
CA SER A 3 -40.72 13.42 26.32
C SER A 3 -40.69 14.49 27.42
N ASN A 4 -41.84 14.80 28.03
CA ASN A 4 -41.91 15.58 29.27
C ASN A 4 -41.30 14.73 30.39
N ILE A 5 -39.98 14.61 30.36
CA ILE A 5 -39.14 14.12 31.43
C ILE A 5 -39.12 15.27 32.44
N PRO A 6 -39.57 15.07 33.70
CA PRO A 6 -39.43 16.08 34.74
C PRO A 6 -37.99 16.59 34.75
N GLN A 7 -37.77 17.90 34.89
CA GLN A 7 -36.45 18.55 34.75
C GLN A 7 -35.35 17.86 35.59
N SER A 8 -35.72 17.19 36.68
CA SER A 8 -34.86 16.37 37.55
C SER A 8 -34.37 15.03 36.96
N GLU A 9 -35.09 14.43 36.01
CA GLU A 9 -34.72 13.14 35.39
C GLU A 9 -33.68 13.32 34.25
N ALA A 10 -33.74 14.44 33.52
CA ALA A 10 -32.76 14.75 32.47
C ALA A 10 -31.34 14.93 33.05
N GLU A 11 -31.23 15.48 34.26
CA GLU A 11 -29.98 15.70 34.99
C GLU A 11 -29.36 14.41 35.56
N CYS A 12 -30.15 13.32 35.65
CA CYS A 12 -29.71 12.02 36.18
C CYS A 12 -29.50 10.96 35.09
N THR A 13 -29.34 11.36 33.83
CA THR A 13 -29.21 10.43 32.70
C THR A 13 -27.76 10.31 32.23
N CYS A 14 -27.29 9.08 32.06
CA CYS A 14 -25.96 8.79 31.53
C CYS A 14 -25.91 9.08 30.02
N PRO A 15 -24.93 9.87 29.53
CA PRO A 15 -24.83 10.23 28.12
C PRO A 15 -24.38 9.07 27.20
N VAL A 16 -23.95 7.95 27.76
CA VAL A 16 -23.49 6.77 26.98
C VAL A 16 -24.63 5.77 26.76
N CYS A 17 -25.33 5.36 27.82
CA CYS A 17 -26.46 4.42 27.70
C CYS A 17 -27.82 5.11 27.57
N CYS A 18 -27.87 6.44 27.71
CA CYS A 18 -29.09 7.24 27.68
C CYS A 18 -30.17 6.76 28.67
N ASP A 19 -29.75 6.23 29.82
CA ASP A 19 -30.62 5.79 30.91
C ASP A 19 -30.13 6.39 32.25
N ILE A 20 -30.97 6.32 33.28
CA ILE A 20 -30.64 6.83 34.63
C ILE A 20 -29.29 6.23 35.07
N PHE A 21 -28.42 6.98 35.75
CA PHE A 21 -27.11 6.45 36.15
C PHE A 21 -27.21 5.18 37.03
N THR A 22 -26.41 4.15 36.71
CA THR A 22 -26.10 3.02 37.61
C THR A 22 -24.66 3.18 38.09
N ASP A 23 -24.43 3.28 39.40
CA ASP A 23 -23.10 3.47 39.99
C ASP A 23 -22.27 4.54 39.24
N PRO A 24 -22.71 5.80 39.21
CA PRO A 24 -22.03 6.85 38.47
C PRO A 24 -20.62 7.09 39.01
N VAL A 25 -19.67 7.28 38.10
CA VAL A 25 -18.29 7.69 38.36
C VAL A 25 -18.03 9.06 37.73
N LEU A 26 -17.20 9.87 38.38
CA LEU A 26 -16.88 11.24 37.98
C LEU A 26 -15.46 11.31 37.40
N LEU A 27 -15.32 11.86 36.20
CA LEU A 27 -14.01 12.17 35.62
C LEU A 27 -13.52 13.55 36.04
N LEU A 28 -12.21 13.80 35.93
CA LEU A 28 -11.59 15.09 36.27
C LEU A 28 -12.14 16.26 35.44
N CYS A 29 -12.60 16.00 34.23
CA CYS A 29 -13.27 16.97 33.35
C CYS A 29 -14.70 17.34 33.80
N GLY A 30 -15.18 16.82 34.94
CA GLY A 30 -16.49 17.09 35.50
C GLY A 30 -17.63 16.22 34.94
N HIS A 31 -17.40 15.43 33.90
CA HIS A 31 -18.43 14.55 33.33
C HIS A 31 -18.62 13.27 34.14
N SER A 32 -19.88 12.86 34.33
CA SER A 32 -20.26 11.63 35.02
C SER A 32 -20.80 10.57 34.05
N PHE A 33 -20.51 9.30 34.34
CA PHE A 33 -20.90 8.14 33.52
C PHE A 33 -21.26 6.95 34.42
N CYS A 34 -22.10 6.03 33.97
CA CYS A 34 -22.22 4.73 34.64
C CYS A 34 -20.86 4.02 34.64
N GLN A 35 -20.49 3.37 35.75
CA GLN A 35 -19.20 2.67 35.84
C GLN A 35 -18.97 1.69 34.67
N HIS A 36 -19.99 0.89 34.32
CA HIS A 36 -19.91 -0.08 33.22
C HIS A 36 -19.78 0.58 31.84
N CYS A 37 -20.48 1.70 31.60
CA CYS A 37 -20.42 2.44 30.34
C CYS A 37 -19.01 2.97 30.07
N LEU A 38 -18.38 3.52 31.10
CA LEU A 38 -17.03 4.03 31.01
C LEU A 38 -15.99 2.90 30.83
N GLN A 39 -16.18 1.78 31.54
CA GLN A 39 -15.32 0.60 31.39
C GLN A 39 -15.35 0.03 29.97
N GLU A 40 -16.54 -0.10 29.39
CA GLU A 40 -16.71 -0.59 28.02
C GLU A 40 -16.10 0.38 26.99
N TRP A 41 -16.29 1.69 27.18
CA TRP A 41 -15.64 2.71 26.35
C TRP A 41 -14.10 2.59 26.38
N TRP A 42 -13.51 2.48 27.57
CA TRP A 42 -12.06 2.31 27.71
C TRP A 42 -11.55 0.98 27.15
N ARG A 43 -12.36 -0.08 27.21
CA ARG A 43 -12.04 -1.38 26.59
C ARG A 43 -11.93 -1.26 25.07
N GLN A 44 -12.78 -0.46 24.44
CA GLN A 44 -12.81 -0.28 22.99
C GLN A 44 -11.80 0.76 22.49
N SER A 45 -11.58 1.84 23.23
CA SER A 45 -10.84 3.01 22.75
C SER A 45 -9.31 2.90 22.84
N SER A 46 -8.74 1.87 23.49
CA SER A 46 -7.29 1.71 23.83
C SER A 46 -6.65 2.85 24.64
N LEU A 47 -7.30 4.01 24.73
CA LEU A 47 -6.95 5.19 25.52
C LEU A 47 -8.06 5.47 26.53
N ARG A 48 -7.68 5.84 27.76
CA ARG A 48 -8.61 6.18 28.84
C ARG A 48 -9.15 7.61 28.69
N THR A 49 -10.01 7.84 27.71
CA THR A 49 -10.57 9.17 27.43
C THR A 49 -11.98 9.36 27.98
N CYS A 50 -12.38 10.60 28.20
CA CYS A 50 -13.76 10.97 28.45
C CYS A 50 -14.64 10.73 27.19
N PRO A 51 -15.77 10.01 27.29
CA PRO A 51 -16.67 9.81 26.15
C PRO A 51 -17.21 11.11 25.52
N VAL A 52 -17.35 12.18 26.31
CA VAL A 52 -17.93 13.47 25.88
C VAL A 52 -16.86 14.42 25.32
N CYS A 53 -15.92 14.87 26.15
CA CYS A 53 -14.93 15.89 25.77
C CYS A 53 -13.60 15.33 25.26
N LYS A 54 -13.43 14.00 25.25
CA LYS A 54 -12.20 13.28 24.83
C LYS A 54 -10.94 13.56 25.66
N GLU A 55 -11.06 14.30 26.76
CA GLU A 55 -9.95 14.55 27.68
C GLU A 55 -9.41 13.25 28.30
N MET A 56 -8.08 13.13 28.41
CA MET A 56 -7.42 11.95 28.97
C MET A 56 -7.61 11.84 30.48
N PHE A 57 -7.87 10.63 30.94
CA PHE A 57 -8.02 10.29 32.35
C PHE A 57 -6.79 9.53 32.84
N HIS A 58 -6.05 10.15 33.79
CA HIS A 58 -4.74 9.68 34.21
C HIS A 58 -4.74 8.83 35.50
N MET A 59 -5.88 8.71 36.20
CA MET A 59 -5.94 7.91 37.43
C MET A 59 -6.25 6.44 37.17
N THR A 60 -5.89 5.58 38.12
CA THR A 60 -6.16 4.14 38.07
C THR A 60 -7.65 3.86 37.99
N HIS A 61 -8.45 4.45 38.89
CA HIS A 61 -9.91 4.32 38.93
C HIS A 61 -10.59 5.68 39.19
N PRO A 62 -11.68 6.01 38.49
CA PRO A 62 -12.44 7.23 38.76
C PRO A 62 -13.22 7.13 40.07
N PRO A 63 -13.32 8.21 40.86
CA PRO A 63 -14.11 8.23 42.07
C PRO A 63 -15.61 8.05 41.76
N ARG A 64 -16.32 7.44 42.71
CA ARG A 64 -17.78 7.29 42.63
C ARG A 64 -18.47 8.61 42.97
N ASN A 65 -19.45 9.01 42.17
CA ASN A 65 -20.30 10.16 42.44
C ASN A 65 -21.48 9.73 43.31
N LEU A 66 -21.28 9.68 44.63
CA LEU A 66 -22.30 9.21 45.58
C LEU A 66 -23.57 10.08 45.61
N ALA A 67 -23.43 11.39 45.41
CA ALA A 67 -24.57 12.30 45.35
C ALA A 67 -25.47 11.97 44.14
N LEU A 68 -24.87 11.83 42.95
CA LEU A 68 -25.59 11.48 41.74
C LEU A 68 -26.17 10.05 41.81
N ARG A 69 -25.48 9.13 42.50
CA ARG A 69 -25.99 7.78 42.77
C ARG A 69 -27.26 7.83 43.60
N ASN A 70 -27.26 8.55 44.73
CA ASN A 70 -28.42 8.62 45.64
C ASN A 70 -29.65 9.23 44.95
N LEU A 71 -29.44 10.26 44.12
CA LEU A 71 -30.50 10.87 43.30
C LEU A 71 -31.02 9.87 42.26
N SER A 72 -30.12 9.19 41.56
CA SER A 72 -30.46 8.19 40.55
C SER A 72 -31.20 6.98 41.14
N ASP A 73 -30.80 6.52 42.32
CA ASP A 73 -31.44 5.42 43.03
C ASP A 73 -32.84 5.80 43.52
N SER A 74 -33.02 7.03 44.02
CA SER A 74 -34.34 7.57 44.40
C SER A 74 -35.28 7.66 43.19
N LEU A 75 -34.78 8.17 42.05
CA LEU A 75 -35.53 8.21 40.79
C LEU A 75 -35.88 6.81 40.28
N ARG A 76 -34.96 5.85 40.37
CA ARG A 76 -35.23 4.44 40.02
C ARG A 76 -36.29 3.81 40.92
N GLN A 77 -36.27 4.12 42.21
CA GLN A 77 -37.26 3.63 43.16
C GLN A 77 -38.65 4.22 42.88
N GLU A 78 -38.73 5.51 42.55
CA GLU A 78 -39.97 6.12 42.04
C GLU A 78 -40.43 5.49 40.72
N ARG A 79 -39.51 5.28 39.78
CA ARG A 79 -39.79 4.63 38.48
C ARG A 79 -40.30 3.19 38.67
N SER A 80 -39.78 2.48 39.66
CA SER A 80 -40.20 1.11 40.02
C SER A 80 -41.57 1.09 40.69
N LYS A 81 -41.87 2.06 41.57
CA LYS A 81 -43.23 2.25 42.11
C LYS A 81 -44.25 2.57 40.99
N ARG A 82 -43.86 3.33 39.97
CA ARG A 82 -44.66 3.59 38.76
C ARG A 82 -44.70 2.42 37.76
N ALA A 83 -43.78 1.45 37.86
CA ALA A 83 -43.73 0.31 36.94
C ALA A 83 -44.83 -0.73 37.23
N GLY A 84 -45.24 -0.87 38.50
CA GLY A 84 -46.39 -1.72 38.90
C GLY A 84 -47.76 -1.17 38.47
N SER A 85 -47.83 0.09 38.00
CA SER A 85 -49.06 0.78 37.61
C SER A 85 -49.23 0.97 36.10
N LYS A 86 -48.41 0.32 35.25
CA LYS A 86 -48.44 0.56 33.79
C LYS A 86 -49.73 0.10 33.07
N GLU A 87 -50.55 -0.74 33.72
CA GLU A 87 -51.83 -1.19 33.16
C GLU A 87 -53.03 -0.47 33.77
N ILE A 88 -52.81 0.45 34.72
CA ILE A 88 -53.86 1.07 35.54
C ILE A 88 -53.77 2.59 35.42
N CYS A 89 -54.92 3.23 35.28
CA CYS A 89 -55.04 4.69 35.26
C CYS A 89 -54.75 5.26 36.63
N LEU A 90 -53.73 6.12 36.71
CA LEU A 90 -53.30 6.75 37.96
C LEU A 90 -54.36 7.66 38.60
N LEU A 91 -55.28 8.20 37.80
CA LEU A 91 -56.35 9.09 38.28
C LEU A 91 -57.54 8.32 38.86
N HIS A 92 -57.79 7.11 38.38
CA HIS A 92 -59.05 6.40 38.65
C HIS A 92 -58.86 4.99 39.19
N GLY A 93 -57.62 4.48 39.29
CA GLY A 93 -57.35 3.11 39.73
C GLY A 93 -57.84 2.02 38.77
N GLU A 94 -58.30 2.38 37.57
CA GLU A 94 -58.95 1.48 36.61
C GLU A 94 -58.04 1.04 35.47
N LYS A 95 -58.27 -0.16 34.91
CA LYS A 95 -57.41 -0.68 33.82
C LYS A 95 -57.46 0.19 32.56
N LEU A 96 -56.29 0.46 31.98
CA LEU A 96 -56.11 1.19 30.72
C LEU A 96 -56.50 0.31 29.53
N LYS A 97 -57.76 0.40 29.09
CA LYS A 97 -58.31 -0.42 27.99
C LYS A 97 -58.53 0.35 26.69
N LEU A 98 -58.44 1.67 26.73
CA LEU A 98 -58.71 2.56 25.59
C LEU A 98 -57.46 3.37 25.22
N PHE A 99 -57.40 3.85 23.99
CA PHE A 99 -56.37 4.74 23.47
C PHE A 99 -57.03 5.98 22.87
N CYS A 100 -56.65 7.16 23.37
CA CYS A 100 -57.06 8.43 22.80
C CYS A 100 -56.17 8.76 21.60
N GLN A 101 -56.75 8.88 20.41
CA GLN A 101 -56.00 9.17 19.18
C GLN A 101 -55.51 10.62 19.12
N ASP A 102 -56.25 11.56 19.71
CA ASP A 102 -55.89 12.98 19.71
C ASP A 102 -54.69 13.24 20.64
N ASP A 103 -54.74 12.71 21.87
CA ASP A 103 -53.71 12.91 22.88
C ASP A 103 -52.59 11.86 22.86
N GLN A 104 -52.71 10.84 22.00
CA GLN A 104 -51.72 9.77 21.83
C GLN A 104 -51.36 9.02 23.13
N GLN A 105 -52.36 8.78 23.98
CA GLN A 105 -52.17 8.16 25.30
C GLN A 105 -53.20 7.07 25.60
N SER A 106 -52.81 6.09 26.42
CA SER A 106 -53.72 5.08 26.95
C SER A 106 -54.55 5.64 28.11
N ILE A 107 -55.85 5.39 28.09
CA ILE A 107 -56.80 5.88 29.09
C ILE A 107 -57.71 4.75 29.60
N CYS A 108 -58.29 4.91 30.80
CA CYS A 108 -59.33 4.00 31.29
C CYS A 108 -60.72 4.43 30.79
N VAL A 109 -61.73 3.61 31.08
CA VAL A 109 -63.12 3.88 30.68
C VAL A 109 -63.69 5.15 31.32
N ILE A 110 -63.27 5.50 32.54
CA ILE A 110 -63.72 6.71 33.24
C ILE A 110 -63.12 7.97 32.60
N CYS A 111 -61.85 7.92 32.18
CA CYS A 111 -61.20 9.02 31.47
C CYS A 111 -61.92 9.38 30.17
N ARG A 112 -62.48 8.41 29.42
CA ARG A 112 -63.19 8.67 28.16
C ARG A 112 -64.37 9.61 28.37
N ASP A 113 -65.12 9.40 29.45
CA ASP A 113 -66.35 10.15 29.76
C ASP A 113 -66.06 11.43 30.56
N SER A 114 -64.80 11.71 30.86
CA SER A 114 -64.40 12.95 31.52
C SER A 114 -64.54 14.15 30.57
N LYS A 115 -64.67 15.35 31.15
CA LYS A 115 -64.67 16.61 30.38
C LYS A 115 -63.44 16.77 29.46
N THR A 116 -62.34 16.06 29.73
CA THR A 116 -61.09 16.18 28.97
C THR A 116 -61.05 15.33 27.70
N HIS A 117 -61.78 14.20 27.64
CA HIS A 117 -61.77 13.30 26.46
C HIS A 117 -63.15 13.07 25.81
N THR A 118 -64.22 13.69 26.32
CA THR A 118 -65.59 13.55 25.78
C THR A 118 -65.72 13.92 24.30
N LYS A 119 -64.81 14.73 23.75
CA LYS A 119 -64.78 15.12 22.33
C LYS A 119 -63.67 14.41 21.54
N HIS A 120 -62.84 13.60 22.19
CA HIS A 120 -61.68 12.97 21.55
C HIS A 120 -62.06 11.58 21.01
N LYS A 121 -61.41 11.18 19.93
CA LYS A 121 -61.61 9.86 19.34
C LYS A 121 -60.84 8.83 20.15
N CYS A 122 -61.58 8.05 20.94
CA CYS A 122 -61.04 6.99 21.78
C CYS A 122 -61.41 5.63 21.20
N VAL A 123 -60.43 4.77 20.97
CA VAL A 123 -60.62 3.42 20.44
C VAL A 123 -60.12 2.36 21.42
N PRO A 124 -60.59 1.11 21.36
CA PRO A 124 -60.02 0.02 22.12
C PRO A 124 -58.50 -0.13 21.87
N ILE A 125 -57.73 -0.41 22.93
CA ILE A 125 -56.27 -0.44 22.86
C ILE A 125 -55.75 -1.52 21.90
N ASN A 126 -56.47 -2.63 21.75
CA ASN A 126 -56.16 -3.71 20.83
C ASN A 126 -56.31 -3.28 19.36
N GLU A 127 -57.29 -2.43 19.04
CA GLU A 127 -57.50 -1.87 17.70
C GLU A 127 -56.41 -0.84 17.36
N ALA A 128 -56.14 0.10 18.27
CA ALA A 128 -55.02 1.04 18.11
C ALA A 128 -53.67 0.31 17.94
N ALA A 129 -53.43 -0.73 18.76
CA ALA A 129 -52.23 -1.55 18.67
C ALA A 129 -52.12 -2.29 17.33
N LYS A 130 -53.23 -2.77 16.75
CA LYS A 130 -53.22 -3.38 15.41
C LYS A 130 -52.79 -2.37 14.34
N GLU A 131 -53.35 -1.16 14.36
CA GLU A 131 -53.00 -0.11 13.40
C GLU A 131 -51.52 0.28 13.50
N TYR A 132 -51.02 0.47 14.73
CA TYR A 132 -49.60 0.76 14.98
C TYR A 132 -48.68 -0.39 14.56
N ARG A 133 -49.07 -1.65 14.82
CA ARG A 133 -48.31 -2.82 14.35
C ARG A 133 -48.18 -2.84 12.83
N ILE A 134 -49.24 -2.50 12.08
CA ILE A 134 -49.18 -2.42 10.61
C ILE A 134 -48.22 -1.31 10.17
N LYS A 135 -48.33 -0.10 10.74
CA LYS A 135 -47.41 1.02 10.42
C LYS A 135 -45.96 0.66 10.72
N ILE A 136 -45.69 0.03 11.86
CA ILE A 136 -44.36 -0.45 12.24
C ILE A 136 -43.90 -1.55 11.27
N GLN A 137 -44.77 -2.48 10.88
CA GLN A 137 -44.43 -3.55 9.95
C GLN A 137 -44.03 -3.01 8.56
N ILE A 138 -44.71 -1.97 8.06
CA ILE A 138 -44.34 -1.27 6.82
C ILE A 138 -42.95 -0.66 6.96
N ASN A 139 -42.68 0.03 8.07
CA ASN A 139 -41.36 0.61 8.34
C ASN A 139 -40.27 -0.48 8.43
N VAL A 140 -40.54 -1.60 9.10
CA VAL A 140 -39.63 -2.75 9.19
C VAL A 140 -39.33 -3.29 7.79
N SER A 141 -40.34 -3.45 6.94
CA SER A 141 -40.13 -3.89 5.54
C SER A 141 -39.25 -2.91 4.76
N SER A 142 -39.48 -1.60 4.89
CA SER A 142 -38.64 -0.56 4.27
C SER A 142 -37.18 -0.61 4.76
N LEU A 143 -36.98 -0.80 6.08
CA LEU A 143 -35.66 -0.94 6.68
C LEU A 143 -34.94 -2.19 6.19
N LYS A 144 -35.63 -3.33 6.05
CA LYS A 144 -35.07 -4.55 5.47
C LYS A 144 -34.62 -4.37 4.02
N THR A 145 -35.40 -3.66 3.20
CA THR A 145 -34.99 -3.32 1.83
C THR A 145 -33.73 -2.45 1.82
N LYS A 146 -33.66 -1.42 2.68
CA LYS A 146 -32.45 -0.58 2.82
C LYS A 146 -31.23 -1.38 3.30
N GLN A 147 -31.43 -2.30 4.25
CA GLN A 147 -30.37 -3.20 4.72
C GLN A 147 -29.79 -4.01 3.56
N GLY A 148 -30.63 -4.62 2.72
CA GLY A 148 -30.16 -5.39 1.56
C GLY A 148 -29.36 -4.55 0.55
N VAL A 149 -29.74 -3.28 0.33
CA VAL A 149 -28.97 -2.35 -0.51
C VAL A 149 -27.58 -2.07 0.09
N PHE A 150 -27.51 -1.82 1.40
CA PHE A 150 -26.24 -1.57 2.08
C PHE A 150 -25.35 -2.82 2.14
N GLU A 151 -25.90 -4.00 2.35
CA GLU A 151 -25.14 -5.26 2.32
C GLU A 151 -24.56 -5.52 0.92
N LYS A 152 -25.34 -5.31 -0.15
CA LYS A 152 -24.84 -5.42 -1.53
C LYS A 152 -23.71 -4.42 -1.80
N GLN A 153 -23.86 -3.18 -1.35
CA GLN A 153 -22.84 -2.14 -1.54
C GLN A 153 -21.56 -2.47 -0.76
N LYS A 154 -21.69 -2.97 0.47
CA LYS A 154 -20.56 -3.41 1.29
C LYS A 154 -19.75 -4.49 0.57
N THR A 155 -20.40 -5.53 0.06
CA THR A 155 -19.72 -6.60 -0.69
C THR A 155 -19.02 -6.06 -1.94
N ASN A 156 -19.64 -5.11 -2.65
CA ASN A 156 -19.00 -4.46 -3.80
C ASN A 156 -17.71 -3.71 -3.41
N TRP A 157 -17.72 -2.98 -2.29
CA TRP A 157 -16.53 -2.30 -1.77
C TRP A 157 -15.43 -3.24 -1.27
N GLU A 158 -15.80 -4.36 -0.62
CA GLU A 158 -14.84 -5.39 -0.19
C GLU A 158 -14.13 -6.04 -1.40
N ASN A 159 -14.88 -6.30 -2.48
CA ASN A 159 -14.31 -6.78 -3.73
C ASN A 159 -13.37 -5.75 -4.38
N MET A 160 -13.76 -4.47 -4.38
CA MET A 160 -12.93 -3.37 -4.90
C MET A 160 -11.62 -3.24 -4.12
N ALA A 161 -11.66 -3.34 -2.80
CA ALA A 161 -10.47 -3.31 -1.96
C ALA A 161 -9.50 -4.48 -2.27
N THR A 162 -10.05 -5.66 -2.56
CA THR A 162 -9.26 -6.82 -2.97
C THR A 162 -8.62 -6.61 -4.34
N LEU A 163 -9.36 -6.03 -5.28
CA LEU A 163 -8.84 -5.70 -6.61
C LEU A 163 -7.70 -4.68 -6.54
N ILE A 164 -7.85 -3.61 -5.75
CA ILE A 164 -6.79 -2.60 -5.58
C ILE A 164 -5.48 -3.27 -5.16
N LYS A 165 -5.54 -4.25 -4.24
CA LYS A 165 -4.36 -5.03 -3.82
C LYS A 165 -3.78 -5.86 -4.96
N LEU A 166 -4.63 -6.54 -5.73
CA LEU A 166 -4.19 -7.35 -6.86
C LEU A 166 -3.56 -6.49 -7.98
N GLN A 167 -4.18 -5.35 -8.29
CA GLN A 167 -3.69 -4.40 -9.27
C GLN A 167 -2.34 -3.84 -8.83
N ALA A 168 -2.18 -3.44 -7.57
CA ALA A 168 -0.90 -2.98 -7.03
C ALA A 168 0.19 -4.06 -7.18
N GLN A 169 -0.10 -5.30 -6.80
CA GLN A 169 0.85 -6.41 -6.93
C GLN A 169 1.27 -6.68 -8.39
N GLN A 170 0.31 -6.65 -9.31
CA GLN A 170 0.59 -6.85 -10.73
C GLN A 170 1.39 -5.68 -11.30
N THR A 171 1.02 -4.43 -10.98
CA THR A 171 1.77 -3.23 -11.38
C THR A 171 3.21 -3.27 -10.86
N GLU A 172 3.42 -3.62 -9.59
CA GLU A 172 4.76 -3.79 -9.02
C GLU A 172 5.57 -4.86 -9.74
N LYS A 173 4.93 -5.99 -10.10
CA LYS A 173 5.57 -7.06 -10.85
C LYS A 173 6.03 -6.60 -12.24
N THR A 174 5.17 -5.86 -12.96
CA THR A 174 5.51 -5.28 -14.27
C THR A 174 6.65 -4.27 -14.15
N ILE A 175 6.58 -3.35 -13.19
CA ILE A 175 7.67 -2.39 -12.92
C ILE A 175 8.99 -3.14 -12.68
N ARG A 176 8.98 -4.15 -11.79
CA ARG A 176 10.17 -4.94 -11.49
C ARG A 176 10.73 -5.64 -12.74
N GLY A 177 9.86 -6.18 -13.59
CA GLY A 177 10.24 -6.82 -14.86
C GLY A 177 10.96 -5.86 -15.80
N GLU A 178 10.43 -4.65 -16.00
CA GLU A 178 11.06 -3.64 -16.86
C GLU A 178 12.45 -3.22 -16.35
N PHE A 179 12.59 -2.98 -15.04
CA PHE A 179 13.91 -2.68 -14.45
C PHE A 179 14.89 -3.85 -14.60
N GLN A 180 14.43 -5.09 -14.46
CA GLN A 180 15.28 -6.27 -14.64
C GLN A 180 15.84 -6.37 -16.07
N LYS A 181 15.04 -6.01 -17.09
CA LYS A 181 15.51 -5.96 -18.49
C LYS A 181 16.66 -4.96 -18.65
N LEU A 182 16.52 -3.76 -18.06
CA LEU A 182 17.56 -2.72 -18.08
C LEU A 182 18.82 -3.16 -17.33
N TYR A 183 18.68 -3.75 -16.14
CA TYR A 183 19.84 -4.26 -15.39
C TYR A 183 20.56 -5.39 -16.11
N HIS A 184 19.81 -6.30 -16.74
CA HIS A 184 20.40 -7.38 -17.53
C HIS A 184 21.22 -6.82 -18.70
N PHE A 185 20.68 -5.84 -19.41
CA PHE A 185 21.40 -5.14 -20.48
C PHE A 185 22.70 -4.50 -19.97
N LEU A 186 22.63 -3.74 -18.87
CA LEU A 186 23.79 -3.06 -18.31
C LEU A 186 24.89 -4.04 -17.89
N ARG A 187 24.53 -5.14 -17.22
CA ARG A 187 25.50 -6.19 -16.83
C ARG A 187 26.14 -6.84 -18.06
N LYS A 188 25.37 -7.07 -19.12
CA LYS A 188 25.87 -7.65 -20.37
C LYS A 188 26.86 -6.70 -21.07
N GLU A 189 26.53 -5.41 -21.16
CA GLU A 189 27.44 -4.40 -21.72
C GLU A 189 28.71 -4.24 -20.88
N GLU A 190 28.59 -4.19 -19.55
CA GLU A 190 29.73 -4.13 -18.63
C GLU A 190 30.68 -5.32 -18.83
N ALA A 191 30.15 -6.54 -18.79
CA ALA A 191 30.94 -7.76 -19.01
C ALA A 191 31.62 -7.76 -20.39
N GLY A 192 30.88 -7.37 -21.43
CA GLY A 192 31.42 -7.29 -22.79
C GLY A 192 32.58 -6.30 -22.93
N ARG A 193 32.50 -5.15 -22.25
CA ARG A 193 33.58 -4.13 -22.23
C ARG A 193 34.81 -4.63 -21.47
N ILE A 194 34.62 -5.23 -20.30
CA ILE A 194 35.71 -5.81 -19.50
C ILE A 194 36.41 -6.92 -20.30
N ASP A 195 35.66 -7.79 -20.95
CA ASP A 195 36.22 -8.88 -21.76
C ASP A 195 36.98 -8.36 -22.98
N ALA A 196 36.51 -7.30 -23.63
CA ALA A 196 37.24 -6.66 -24.72
C ALA A 196 38.59 -6.09 -24.25
N CYS A 197 38.61 -5.39 -23.12
CA CYS A 197 39.84 -4.88 -22.51
C CYS A 197 40.81 -6.00 -22.13
N ARG A 198 40.30 -7.08 -21.50
CA ARG A 198 41.11 -8.26 -21.16
C ARG A 198 41.72 -8.96 -22.38
N ARG A 199 40.95 -9.08 -23.47
CA ARG A 199 41.45 -9.66 -24.73
C ARG A 199 42.58 -8.83 -25.31
N GLU A 200 42.44 -7.51 -25.35
CA GLU A 200 43.50 -6.62 -25.81
C GLU A 200 44.75 -6.72 -24.94
N ALA A 201 44.59 -6.66 -23.61
CA ALA A 201 45.69 -6.80 -22.67
C ALA A 201 46.46 -8.11 -22.88
N LYS A 202 45.74 -9.22 -23.05
CA LYS A 202 46.34 -10.53 -23.33
C LYS A 202 47.11 -10.52 -24.65
N LEU A 203 46.50 -10.08 -25.75
CA LEU A 203 47.14 -10.02 -27.06
C LEU A 203 48.43 -9.18 -27.04
N LYS A 204 48.39 -8.00 -26.41
CA LYS A 204 49.55 -7.11 -26.29
C LYS A 204 50.63 -7.68 -25.38
N SER A 205 50.24 -8.33 -24.27
CA SER A 205 51.17 -9.02 -23.37
C SER A 205 51.86 -10.21 -24.05
N ASP A 206 51.11 -11.05 -24.76
CA ASP A 206 51.65 -12.21 -25.47
C ASP A 206 52.64 -11.76 -26.57
N ALA A 207 52.31 -10.70 -27.30
CA ALA A 207 53.22 -10.11 -28.28
C ALA A 207 54.51 -9.57 -27.64
N MET A 208 54.44 -9.01 -26.43
CA MET A 208 55.62 -8.55 -25.70
C MET A 208 56.47 -9.72 -25.20
N ASN A 209 55.84 -10.80 -24.71
CA ASN A 209 56.54 -12.01 -24.28
C ASN A 209 57.36 -12.64 -25.41
N VAL A 210 56.80 -12.72 -26.64
CA VAL A 210 57.53 -13.21 -27.81
C VAL A 210 58.77 -12.35 -28.09
N ARG A 211 58.66 -11.02 -27.96
CA ARG A 211 59.81 -10.11 -28.14
C ARG A 211 60.86 -10.30 -27.06
N ILE A 212 60.44 -10.49 -25.81
CA ILE A 212 61.35 -10.79 -24.69
C ILE A 212 62.11 -12.09 -24.95
N ILE A 213 61.44 -13.14 -25.46
CA ILE A 213 62.09 -14.41 -25.81
C ILE A 213 63.15 -14.20 -26.90
N ASN A 214 62.80 -13.48 -27.98
CA ASN A 214 63.74 -13.20 -29.07
C ASN A 214 64.94 -12.38 -28.57
N LEU A 215 64.70 -11.33 -27.78
CA LEU A 215 65.76 -10.52 -27.16
C LEU A 215 66.65 -11.35 -26.24
N THR A 216 66.07 -12.27 -25.48
CA THR A 216 66.82 -13.16 -24.59
C THR A 216 67.74 -14.09 -25.40
N ALA A 217 67.27 -14.57 -26.56
CA ALA A 217 68.09 -15.38 -27.47
C ALA A 217 69.24 -14.57 -28.08
N GLU A 218 68.97 -13.36 -28.58
CA GLU A 218 70.00 -12.45 -29.11
C GLU A 218 71.04 -12.07 -28.05
N ILE A 219 70.60 -11.77 -26.82
CA ILE A 219 71.51 -11.51 -25.68
C ILE A 219 72.37 -12.73 -25.39
N SER A 220 71.81 -13.94 -25.45
CA SER A 220 72.56 -15.17 -25.21
C SER A 220 73.59 -15.44 -26.32
N GLU A 221 73.24 -15.20 -27.58
CA GLU A 221 74.17 -15.27 -28.71
C GLU A 221 75.33 -14.27 -28.55
N LEU A 222 75.03 -13.04 -28.14
CA LEU A 222 76.04 -12.03 -27.85
C LEU A 222 76.95 -12.43 -26.70
N LYS A 223 76.38 -12.98 -25.61
CA LYS A 223 77.16 -13.46 -24.46
C LYS A 223 78.15 -14.56 -24.86
N GLU A 224 77.72 -15.54 -25.64
CA GLU A 224 78.59 -16.61 -26.13
C GLU A 224 79.68 -16.06 -27.05
N LYS A 225 79.34 -15.16 -27.98
CA LYS A 225 80.33 -14.48 -28.84
C LYS A 225 81.36 -13.71 -28.02
N ILE A 226 80.94 -12.91 -27.05
CA ILE A 226 81.82 -12.16 -26.15
C ILE A 226 82.75 -13.13 -25.42
N LYS A 227 82.21 -14.20 -24.82
CA LYS A 227 82.99 -15.20 -24.11
C LYS A 227 84.05 -15.86 -25.01
N THR A 228 83.68 -16.27 -26.22
CA THR A 228 84.64 -16.87 -27.16
C THR A 228 85.77 -15.91 -27.56
N MET A 229 85.45 -14.62 -27.71
CA MET A 229 86.45 -13.58 -27.99
C MET A 229 87.36 -13.35 -26.78
N GLU A 230 86.79 -13.25 -25.59
CA GLU A 230 87.54 -13.12 -24.34
C GLU A 230 88.46 -14.32 -24.07
N ASP A 231 88.01 -15.55 -24.37
CA ASP A 231 88.84 -16.77 -24.27
C ASP A 231 90.01 -16.73 -25.26
N GLN A 232 89.78 -16.27 -26.49
CA GLN A 232 90.85 -16.11 -27.48
C GLN A 232 91.86 -15.03 -27.08
N ILE A 233 91.41 -13.92 -26.50
CA ILE A 233 92.30 -12.87 -25.95
C ILE A 233 93.20 -13.42 -24.83
N ARG A 234 92.73 -14.41 -24.06
CA ARG A 234 93.49 -15.07 -22.99
C ARG A 234 94.39 -16.22 -23.48
N ALA A 235 94.36 -16.59 -24.76
CA ALA A 235 95.16 -17.68 -25.29
C ALA A 235 96.65 -17.32 -25.34
N GLU A 236 97.53 -18.34 -25.39
CA GLU A 236 98.97 -18.15 -25.57
C GLU A 236 99.30 -17.42 -26.87
N ASP A 237 100.33 -16.56 -26.85
CA ASP A 237 100.66 -15.60 -27.93
C ASP A 237 100.72 -16.21 -29.33
N LEU A 238 101.32 -17.40 -29.47
CA LEU A 238 101.42 -18.09 -30.75
C LEU A 238 100.03 -18.50 -31.29
N SER A 239 99.17 -19.03 -30.42
CA SER A 239 97.80 -19.44 -30.75
C SER A 239 96.91 -18.23 -31.07
N PHE A 240 97.06 -17.17 -30.27
CA PHE A 240 96.36 -15.90 -30.48
C PHE A 240 96.70 -15.28 -31.84
N ILE A 241 97.98 -15.13 -32.17
CA ILE A 241 98.41 -14.52 -33.44
C ILE A 241 97.98 -15.34 -34.67
N LEU A 242 98.04 -16.67 -34.58
CA LEU A 242 97.58 -17.55 -35.68
C LEU A 242 96.07 -17.39 -35.95
N CYS A 243 95.27 -17.09 -34.92
CA CYS A 243 93.82 -16.92 -35.04
C CYS A 243 93.35 -15.46 -35.11
N ALA A 244 94.21 -14.48 -34.82
CA ALA A 244 93.83 -13.08 -34.60
C ALA A 244 93.05 -12.47 -35.78
N LYS A 245 93.45 -12.77 -37.02
CA LYS A 245 92.78 -12.27 -38.21
C LYS A 245 91.33 -12.81 -38.34
N SER A 246 91.14 -14.11 -38.12
CA SER A 246 89.82 -14.73 -38.22
C SER A 246 88.91 -14.35 -37.04
N THR A 247 89.48 -14.13 -35.85
CA THR A 247 88.78 -13.57 -34.68
C THR A 247 88.28 -12.15 -34.94
N LEU A 248 89.12 -11.30 -35.54
CA LEU A 248 88.77 -9.91 -35.84
C LEU A 248 87.66 -9.82 -36.91
N GLU A 249 87.66 -10.71 -37.90
CA GLU A 249 86.57 -10.79 -38.88
C GLU A 249 85.25 -11.25 -38.23
N ARG A 250 85.33 -12.13 -37.22
CA ARG A 250 84.17 -12.67 -36.48
C ARG A 250 83.61 -11.71 -35.42
N SER A 251 84.37 -10.70 -34.99
CA SER A 251 83.95 -9.76 -33.95
C SER A 251 82.92 -8.72 -34.44
N LEU A 252 82.75 -8.58 -35.76
CA LEU A 252 81.78 -7.67 -36.36
C LEU A 252 80.35 -8.12 -36.08
N CYS A 253 79.69 -7.47 -35.12
CA CYS A 253 78.29 -7.71 -34.78
C CYS A 253 77.36 -7.08 -35.83
N LYS A 254 76.46 -7.89 -36.40
CA LYS A 254 75.46 -7.47 -37.39
C LYS A 254 74.05 -7.30 -36.80
N LEU A 255 73.88 -7.51 -35.50
CA LEU A 255 72.59 -7.37 -34.84
C LEU A 255 72.16 -5.90 -34.83
N GLN A 256 70.89 -5.64 -35.11
CA GLN A 256 70.32 -4.30 -35.03
C GLN A 256 70.01 -3.96 -33.57
N GLU A 257 70.03 -2.67 -33.24
CA GLU A 257 69.58 -2.21 -31.92
C GLU A 257 68.10 -2.54 -31.71
N PRO A 258 67.72 -3.05 -30.52
CA PRO A 258 66.33 -3.35 -30.23
C PRO A 258 65.49 -2.08 -30.16
N LYS A 259 64.36 -2.07 -30.88
CA LYS A 259 63.42 -0.94 -30.93
C LYS A 259 62.12 -1.28 -30.23
N THR A 260 61.61 -0.36 -29.43
CA THR A 260 60.27 -0.48 -28.84
C THR A 260 59.20 -0.16 -29.89
N PRO A 261 58.25 -1.06 -30.14
CA PRO A 261 57.16 -0.78 -31.07
C PRO A 261 56.12 0.16 -30.44
N GLU A 262 55.44 0.92 -31.28
CA GLU A 262 54.31 1.75 -30.86
C GLU A 262 53.11 0.89 -30.44
N GLY A 263 52.24 1.44 -29.58
CA GLY A 263 50.97 0.80 -29.21
C GLY A 263 51.07 -0.44 -28.31
N CYS A 264 52.17 -0.61 -27.57
CA CYS A 264 52.36 -1.77 -26.68
C CYS A 264 51.41 -1.82 -25.48
N LEU A 265 50.94 -0.65 -25.01
CA LEU A 265 50.00 -0.55 -23.90
C LEU A 265 48.56 -0.60 -24.40
N ILE A 266 47.63 -0.96 -23.51
CA ILE A 266 46.20 -0.97 -23.83
C ILE A 266 45.69 0.43 -24.21
N ASP A 267 44.74 0.50 -25.15
CA ASP A 267 44.07 1.74 -25.53
C ASP A 267 42.95 2.05 -24.53
N VAL A 268 43.31 2.72 -23.44
CA VAL A 268 42.35 3.12 -22.39
C VAL A 268 41.25 4.03 -22.96
N GLY A 269 41.58 4.87 -23.93
CA GLY A 269 40.65 5.79 -24.59
C GLY A 269 39.54 5.04 -25.33
N GLN A 270 39.88 3.96 -26.01
CA GLN A 270 38.91 3.09 -26.69
C GLN A 270 37.92 2.43 -25.71
N HIS A 271 38.38 2.03 -24.53
CA HIS A 271 37.53 1.30 -23.57
C HIS A 271 36.65 2.22 -22.73
N VAL A 272 37.21 3.34 -22.26
CA VAL A 272 36.58 4.23 -21.26
C VAL A 272 36.04 5.52 -21.90
N GLY A 273 36.55 5.92 -23.06
CA GLY A 273 36.11 7.11 -23.77
C GLY A 273 34.62 7.09 -24.09
N ASN A 274 33.90 8.11 -23.65
CA ASN A 274 32.45 8.25 -23.83
C ASN A 274 31.63 7.01 -23.41
N LEU A 275 32.12 6.23 -22.43
CA LEU A 275 31.52 4.96 -22.04
C LEU A 275 30.03 5.11 -21.68
N GLN A 276 29.69 6.03 -20.78
CA GLN A 276 28.31 6.27 -20.35
C GLN A 276 27.39 6.65 -21.52
N PHE A 277 27.85 7.56 -22.40
CA PHE A 277 27.07 7.99 -23.57
C PHE A 277 26.83 6.84 -24.55
N SER A 278 27.85 6.04 -24.83
CA SER A 278 27.73 4.88 -25.72
C SER A 278 26.78 3.81 -25.18
N ILE A 279 26.79 3.57 -23.86
CA ILE A 279 25.85 2.68 -23.18
C ILE A 279 24.43 3.23 -23.32
N LEU A 280 24.23 4.53 -23.09
CA LEU A 280 22.92 5.17 -23.23
C LEU A 280 22.37 5.06 -24.67
N GLN A 281 23.20 5.33 -25.67
CA GLN A 281 22.81 5.19 -27.09
C GLN A 281 22.38 3.76 -27.43
N LYS A 282 23.12 2.75 -26.96
CA LYS A 282 22.74 1.34 -27.17
C LYS A 282 21.49 0.97 -26.40
N MET A 283 21.32 1.50 -25.18
CA MET A 283 20.15 1.26 -24.35
C MET A 283 18.88 1.81 -25.00
N ALA A 284 18.97 2.94 -25.71
CA ALA A 284 17.85 3.46 -26.49
C ALA A 284 17.33 2.47 -27.54
N GLY A 285 18.18 1.56 -28.05
CA GLY A 285 17.79 0.53 -29.00
C GLY A 285 16.95 -0.62 -28.43
N ILE A 286 16.93 -0.80 -27.10
CA ILE A 286 16.12 -1.84 -26.43
C ILE A 286 14.87 -1.29 -25.73
N VAL A 287 14.78 0.04 -25.62
CA VAL A 287 13.64 0.72 -24.98
C VAL A 287 12.60 1.04 -26.05
N THR A 288 11.38 0.58 -25.86
CA THR A 288 10.25 0.94 -26.72
C THR A 288 9.56 2.18 -26.17
N TYR A 289 9.48 3.25 -26.96
CA TYR A 289 8.61 4.37 -26.68
C TYR A 289 7.29 4.19 -27.40
N THR A 290 6.19 4.24 -26.66
CA THR A 290 4.84 4.30 -27.23
C THR A 290 4.22 5.61 -26.80
N PRO A 291 3.75 6.47 -27.71
CA PRO A 291 3.18 7.77 -27.33
C PRO A 291 1.80 7.64 -26.65
N VAL A 292 1.15 6.48 -26.78
CA VAL A 292 -0.21 6.24 -26.32
C VAL A 292 -0.25 4.95 -25.52
N PHE A 293 -0.88 5.01 -24.35
CA PHE A 293 -1.12 3.87 -23.50
C PHE A 293 -2.61 3.84 -23.15
N LEU A 294 -3.17 2.66 -23.01
CA LEU A 294 -4.57 2.40 -22.69
C LEU A 294 -4.77 2.48 -21.17
N ASP A 295 -5.93 2.95 -20.74
CA ASP A 295 -6.31 2.98 -19.32
C ASP A 295 -7.08 1.70 -18.94
N PRO A 296 -6.47 0.77 -18.16
CA PRO A 296 -7.14 -0.46 -17.74
C PRO A 296 -8.40 -0.22 -16.90
N ASN A 297 -8.51 0.92 -16.22
CA ASN A 297 -9.68 1.22 -15.38
C ASN A 297 -10.93 1.49 -16.22
N THR A 298 -10.75 2.00 -17.43
CA THR A 298 -11.84 2.28 -18.39
C THR A 298 -12.24 1.07 -19.22
N CYS A 299 -11.45 -0.01 -19.19
CA CYS A 299 -11.61 -1.20 -20.02
C CYS A 299 -12.94 -1.90 -19.76
N ASP A 300 -13.74 -2.15 -20.80
CA ASP A 300 -14.93 -3.00 -20.74
C ASP A 300 -14.58 -4.43 -20.24
N SER A 301 -15.53 -5.11 -19.58
CA SER A 301 -15.30 -6.43 -18.96
C SER A 301 -15.05 -7.56 -19.97
N SER A 302 -15.35 -7.33 -21.27
CA SER A 302 -15.08 -8.26 -22.37
C SER A 302 -13.73 -8.05 -23.05
N LEU A 303 -12.92 -7.12 -22.55
CA LEU A 303 -11.60 -6.80 -23.08
C LEU A 303 -10.51 -7.02 -22.01
N THR A 304 -9.30 -7.34 -22.48
CA THR A 304 -8.09 -7.44 -21.67
C THR A 304 -7.02 -6.53 -22.28
N VAL A 305 -6.34 -5.74 -21.45
CA VAL A 305 -5.24 -4.86 -21.88
C VAL A 305 -3.91 -5.59 -21.75
N SER A 306 -2.99 -5.37 -22.70
CA SER A 306 -1.63 -5.93 -22.67
C SER A 306 -0.81 -5.42 -21.49
N GLU A 307 0.24 -6.14 -21.11
CA GLU A 307 1.09 -5.79 -19.97
C GLU A 307 1.78 -4.43 -20.11
N ASN A 308 2.11 -4.04 -21.35
CA ASN A 308 2.70 -2.74 -21.69
C ASN A 308 1.67 -1.65 -21.99
N LEU A 309 0.37 -1.93 -21.81
CA LEU A 309 -0.74 -1.00 -22.01
C LEU A 309 -0.90 -0.48 -23.45
N THR A 310 -0.35 -1.15 -24.46
CA THR A 310 -0.41 -0.66 -25.86
C THR A 310 -1.45 -1.34 -26.72
N SER A 311 -2.03 -2.46 -26.29
CA SER A 311 -3.03 -3.18 -27.07
C SER A 311 -4.11 -3.80 -26.18
N SER A 312 -5.24 -4.12 -26.79
CA SER A 312 -6.34 -4.82 -26.13
C SER A 312 -6.78 -6.03 -26.94
N THR A 313 -7.14 -7.12 -26.27
CA THR A 313 -7.69 -8.33 -26.87
C THR A 313 -9.05 -8.64 -26.28
N LYS A 314 -9.87 -9.39 -27.02
CA LYS A 314 -11.14 -9.89 -26.49
C LYS A 314 -10.85 -10.94 -25.42
N SER A 315 -11.50 -10.79 -24.26
CA SER A 315 -11.45 -11.78 -23.20
C SER A 315 -12.54 -12.82 -23.38
N ASP A 316 -12.18 -14.11 -23.28
CA ASP A 316 -13.14 -15.22 -23.18
C ASP A 316 -13.68 -15.40 -21.75
N LYS A 317 -13.10 -14.69 -20.77
CA LYS A 317 -13.49 -14.73 -19.37
C LYS A 317 -14.20 -13.43 -19.01
N ASN A 318 -15.46 -13.53 -18.60
CA ASN A 318 -16.14 -12.41 -17.94
C ASN A 318 -15.38 -12.11 -16.64
N HIS A 319 -14.62 -11.03 -16.61
CA HIS A 319 -14.05 -10.54 -15.36
C HIS A 319 -15.19 -10.24 -14.36
N PRO A 320 -14.94 -10.39 -13.04
CA PRO A 320 -15.95 -10.07 -12.04
C PRO A 320 -16.48 -8.65 -12.31
N SER A 321 -17.78 -8.53 -12.52
CA SER A 321 -18.44 -7.24 -12.73
C SER A 321 -18.49 -6.50 -11.39
N TYR A 322 -17.39 -5.82 -11.06
CA TYR A 322 -17.40 -4.81 -10.02
C TYR A 322 -17.73 -3.47 -10.65
N SER A 323 -18.53 -2.66 -9.95
CA SER A 323 -18.95 -1.35 -10.43
C SER A 323 -17.80 -0.37 -10.23
N ASN A 324 -16.86 -0.35 -11.19
CA ASN A 324 -15.95 0.78 -11.38
C ASN A 324 -16.71 1.84 -12.20
N PRO A 325 -16.99 3.05 -11.67
CA PRO A 325 -17.72 4.08 -12.40
C PRO A 325 -17.03 4.52 -13.70
N GLU A 326 -15.70 4.38 -13.79
CA GLU A 326 -14.91 4.72 -14.97
C GLU A 326 -15.00 3.67 -16.08
N ARG A 327 -15.55 2.48 -15.79
CA ARG A 327 -15.62 1.37 -16.74
C ARG A 327 -16.57 1.72 -17.88
N MET A 328 -16.05 1.65 -19.09
CA MET A 328 -16.86 1.84 -20.29
C MET A 328 -17.67 0.58 -20.60
N SER A 329 -18.81 0.78 -21.25
CA SER A 329 -19.66 -0.31 -21.74
C SER A 329 -19.54 -0.44 -23.25
N GLY A 330 -19.75 -1.64 -23.77
CA GLY A 330 -19.89 -1.88 -25.21
C GLY A 330 -18.57 -2.09 -25.94
N ARG A 331 -17.59 -2.75 -25.30
CA ARG A 331 -16.22 -2.98 -25.84
C ARG A 331 -15.44 -1.69 -26.10
N ASN A 332 -15.70 -0.67 -25.30
CA ASN A 332 -14.97 0.58 -25.34
C ASN A 332 -13.80 0.55 -24.35
N LEU A 333 -12.75 1.32 -24.67
CA LEU A 333 -11.53 1.47 -23.89
C LEU A 333 -10.93 2.83 -24.21
N LEU A 334 -10.51 3.59 -23.20
CA LEU A 334 -9.87 4.88 -23.39
C LEU A 334 -8.35 4.77 -23.34
N GLY A 335 -7.68 5.73 -23.98
CA GLY A 335 -6.28 6.03 -23.69
C GLY A 335 -6.15 6.71 -22.32
N TYR A 336 -5.02 6.47 -21.65
CA TYR A 336 -4.65 7.10 -20.39
C TYR A 336 -4.43 8.61 -20.52
N GLN A 337 -3.91 9.06 -21.67
CA GLN A 337 -3.87 10.47 -22.03
C GLN A 337 -4.85 10.76 -23.16
N GLY A 338 -5.62 11.84 -22.99
CA GLY A 338 -6.46 12.38 -24.05
C GLY A 338 -5.62 13.03 -25.15
N PHE A 339 -6.13 13.00 -26.37
CA PHE A 339 -5.51 13.70 -27.49
C PHE A 339 -6.06 15.12 -27.58
N ASN A 340 -5.16 16.07 -27.86
CA ASN A 340 -5.54 17.45 -28.15
C ASN A 340 -6.05 17.62 -29.60
N SER A 341 -5.90 16.58 -30.44
CA SER A 341 -6.34 16.52 -31.84
C SER A 341 -6.35 15.08 -32.36
N GLY A 342 -7.37 14.71 -33.16
CA GLY A 342 -7.52 13.41 -33.82
C GLY A 342 -9.00 13.06 -33.99
N MET A 343 -9.38 12.46 -35.14
CA MET A 343 -10.73 11.94 -35.43
C MET A 343 -10.96 10.58 -34.79
#